data_AF-A0A1J4Y346-F1
#
_entry.id   AF-A0A1J4Y346-F1
#
_cell.length_a   1.000
_cell.length_b   1.000
_cell.length_c   1.000
_cell.angle_alpha   90.00
_cell.angle_beta   90.00
_cell.angle_gamma   90.00
#
_symmetry.space_group_name_H-M   'P 1'
#
loop_
_entity.id
_entity.type
_entity.pdbx_description
1 polymer ?
#
loop_
_entity_poly.entity_id
_entity_poly.type
_entity_poly.pdbx_seq_one_letter_code
_entity_poly.pdbx_strand_id
1 'polypeptide(L)'
;MNDVQNQLVKSCQRLESGLRFGPEGLRACQFGAIASPIYWEAGEAGGLTITKKMVIEKRQWLLDQLNDPTTDISCKHCDMVVEKTRQEIDLTKLGQIDLATTSACNLRCNYCGFTAENNFVAAQFDDLAILKEFDLEDVQWDSVVDFNGGEPVLLTNLSEYIDYFVEHRIRIRFMTNGVRYSQAVYDGLVNGTMQWVCTSVDAGTPSTYFKMKARDRFSQVLENLARYAHAGQQGGGRLAIKYIFTADNCGDDDILGFLYACLAIKPHQVWLTFNFSVFEGDYDYSEEIKAYAKMFGLFRRHGIEPVHYSVGHLALISQKGKSMFERVLGAIKEDEKKNQILPHLAREVVVDGKVLPPGIKILNPDQRGFSRNGSKVEFNGSTNRILLAPPCPQSIALIKSEFLSQKIIGFIDRDPMVKGKRINGLPIFSYGEAVELGADLVIVASPPQHRADIYHQLSEQFGDADKIVVQVD
;
A
#
# COMPACT_ATOMS: atom_id res chain seq x y z
N MET A 1 23.10 -35.36 20.17
CA MET A 1 22.92 -33.96 19.72
C MET A 1 22.32 -33.89 18.32
N ASN A 2 22.88 -34.58 17.31
CA ASN A 2 22.30 -34.61 15.94
C ASN A 2 20.84 -35.12 15.89
N ASP A 3 20.47 -36.07 16.76
CA ASP A 3 19.12 -36.65 16.77
C ASP A 3 18.03 -35.67 17.24
N VAL A 4 18.35 -34.79 18.20
CA VAL A 4 17.44 -33.73 18.68
C VAL A 4 17.32 -32.59 17.67
N GLN A 5 18.40 -32.30 16.93
CA GLN A 5 18.41 -31.24 15.91
C GLN A 5 17.60 -31.63 14.66
N ASN A 6 17.58 -32.92 14.32
CA ASN A 6 16.81 -33.48 13.20
C ASN A 6 15.37 -33.83 13.57
N GLN A 7 14.97 -33.67 14.83
CA GLN A 7 13.60 -33.92 15.27
C GLN A 7 12.65 -32.96 14.54
N LEU A 8 11.61 -33.51 13.92
CA LEU A 8 10.51 -32.72 13.37
C LEU A 8 9.66 -32.15 14.51
N VAL A 9 9.43 -30.85 14.44
CA VAL A 9 8.61 -30.10 15.38
C VAL A 9 7.70 -29.14 14.62
N LYS A 10 6.56 -28.81 15.23
CA LYS A 10 5.64 -27.79 14.75
C LYS A 10 6.13 -26.41 15.14
N SER A 11 6.14 -25.48 14.19
CA SER A 11 6.52 -24.08 14.41
C SER A 11 5.88 -23.16 13.37
N CYS A 12 6.00 -21.84 13.53
CA CYS A 12 5.68 -20.87 12.50
C CYS A 12 6.59 -19.63 12.59
N GLN A 13 6.76 -18.90 11.49
CA GLN A 13 7.65 -17.73 11.43
C GLN A 13 7.27 -16.66 12.49
N ARG A 14 5.98 -16.51 12.77
CA ARG A 14 5.47 -15.55 13.76
C ARG A 14 5.81 -15.93 15.20
N LEU A 15 5.83 -17.22 15.53
CA LEU A 15 6.30 -17.70 16.83
C LEU A 15 7.81 -17.47 16.95
N GLU A 16 8.54 -17.77 15.87
CA GLU A 16 10.00 -17.72 15.83
C GLU A 16 10.55 -16.30 15.99
N SER A 17 10.02 -15.34 15.22
CA SER A 17 10.58 -13.99 15.14
C SER A 17 9.56 -12.86 15.32
N GLY A 18 8.27 -13.19 15.46
CA GLY A 18 7.23 -12.18 15.64
C GLY A 18 7.22 -11.57 17.04
N LEU A 19 6.73 -10.33 17.13
CA LEU A 19 6.44 -9.67 18.40
C LEU A 19 5.27 -8.72 18.23
N ARG A 20 4.23 -8.92 19.03
CA ARG A 20 3.07 -8.03 19.09
C ARG A 20 3.02 -7.34 20.45
N PHE A 21 2.79 -6.04 20.39
CA PHE A 21 2.49 -5.20 21.53
C PHE A 21 1.06 -4.70 21.38
N GLY A 22 0.20 -4.99 22.36
CA GLY A 22 -1.18 -4.53 22.37
C GLY A 22 -1.60 -4.01 23.74
N PRO A 23 -2.81 -3.42 23.85
CA PRO A 23 -3.36 -2.95 25.13
C PRO A 23 -3.44 -4.04 26.20
N GLU A 24 -3.53 -5.29 25.77
CA GLU A 24 -3.58 -6.47 26.63
C GLU A 24 -2.22 -6.99 27.08
N GLY A 25 -1.13 -6.63 26.38
CA GLY A 25 0.22 -7.08 26.72
C GLY A 25 1.05 -7.49 25.51
N LEU A 26 2.06 -8.33 25.78
CA LEU A 26 2.98 -8.84 24.77
C LEU A 26 2.63 -10.27 24.38
N ARG A 27 2.78 -10.60 23.10
CA ARG A 27 2.66 -11.96 22.57
C ARG A 27 3.49 -12.13 21.30
N ALA A 28 3.64 -13.34 20.78
CA ALA A 28 4.35 -13.58 19.51
C ALA A 28 3.61 -12.97 18.32
N CYS A 29 2.28 -13.11 18.28
CA CYS A 29 1.48 -12.75 17.11
C CYS A 29 0.01 -12.52 17.44
N GLN A 30 -0.65 -11.67 16.66
CA GLN A 30 -2.08 -11.74 16.43
C GLN A 30 -2.35 -11.56 14.94
N PHE A 31 -3.10 -12.49 14.36
CA PHE A 31 -3.48 -12.44 12.95
C PHE A 31 -4.99 -12.66 12.83
N GLY A 32 -5.72 -11.57 12.66
CA GLY A 32 -7.18 -11.59 12.71
C GLY A 32 -7.68 -12.03 14.08
N ALA A 33 -8.53 -13.05 14.11
CA ALA A 33 -9.13 -13.60 15.34
C ALA A 33 -8.21 -14.57 16.09
N ILE A 34 -7.11 -15.03 15.47
CA ILE A 34 -6.18 -15.96 16.12
C ILE A 34 -5.03 -15.14 16.72
N ALA A 35 -4.89 -15.22 18.04
CA ALA A 35 -3.80 -14.61 18.78
C ALA A 35 -3.00 -15.70 19.51
N SER A 36 -1.67 -15.63 19.46
CA SER A 36 -0.83 -16.53 20.27
C SER A 36 -1.09 -16.28 21.76
N PRO A 37 -0.82 -17.25 22.64
CA PRO A 37 -0.81 -17.03 24.08
C PRO A 37 -0.01 -15.78 24.48
N ILE A 38 -0.48 -15.09 25.52
CA ILE A 38 0.15 -13.89 26.05
C ILE A 38 1.44 -14.28 26.77
N TYR A 39 2.52 -13.53 26.50
CA TYR A 39 3.79 -13.66 27.19
C TYR A 39 3.75 -12.98 28.55
N TRP A 40 3.30 -11.72 28.56
CA TRP A 40 3.09 -10.91 29.76
C TRP A 40 1.86 -10.05 29.53
N GLU A 41 0.96 -10.04 30.51
CA GLU A 41 -0.16 -9.11 30.51
C GLU A 41 0.38 -7.67 30.65
N ALA A 42 -0.39 -6.67 30.19
CA ALA A 42 0.06 -5.29 30.15
C ALA A 42 0.57 -4.75 31.50
N GLY A 43 -0.11 -5.11 32.61
CA GLY A 43 0.29 -4.71 33.95
C GLY A 43 1.58 -5.40 34.43
N GLU A 44 1.82 -6.65 34.02
CA GLU A 44 3.07 -7.36 34.31
C GLU A 44 4.23 -6.73 33.53
N ALA A 45 4.02 -6.47 32.24
CA ALA A 45 5.02 -5.86 31.38
C ALA A 45 5.44 -4.47 31.88
N GLY A 46 4.49 -3.67 32.39
CA GLY A 46 4.77 -2.34 32.94
C GLY A 46 5.66 -2.34 34.20
N GLY A 47 5.73 -3.47 34.91
CA GLY A 47 6.58 -3.64 36.09
C GLY A 47 7.93 -4.30 35.82
N LEU A 48 8.22 -4.68 34.57
CA LEU A 48 9.39 -5.46 34.19
C LEU A 48 10.31 -4.71 33.23
N THR A 49 11.61 -4.91 33.37
CA THR A 49 12.58 -4.64 32.30
C THR A 49 12.67 -5.89 31.44
N ILE A 50 11.83 -5.97 30.41
CA ILE A 50 11.78 -7.13 29.51
C ILE A 50 12.99 -7.09 28.57
N THR A 51 13.87 -8.08 28.71
CA THR A 51 15.09 -8.22 27.89
C THR A 51 14.86 -9.16 26.70
N LYS A 52 15.72 -9.07 25.68
CA LYS A 52 15.73 -10.04 24.55
C LYS A 52 15.77 -11.50 25.03
N LYS A 53 16.56 -11.80 26.08
CA LYS A 53 16.65 -13.15 26.66
C LYS A 53 15.30 -13.64 27.16
N MET A 54 14.54 -12.78 27.84
CA MET A 54 13.20 -13.13 28.33
C MET A 54 12.22 -13.39 27.18
N VAL A 55 12.32 -12.63 26.09
CA VAL A 55 11.50 -12.87 24.88
C VAL A 55 11.84 -14.24 24.27
N ILE A 56 13.12 -14.59 24.17
CA ILE A 56 13.58 -15.90 23.68
C ILE A 56 13.02 -17.03 24.57
N GLU A 57 13.06 -16.86 25.90
CA GLU A 57 12.50 -17.84 26.84
C GLU A 57 10.98 -18.02 26.66
N LYS A 58 10.22 -16.94 26.42
CA LYS A 58 8.78 -17.02 26.12
C LYS A 58 8.49 -17.64 24.76
N ARG A 59 9.33 -17.42 23.76
CA ARG A 59 9.23 -18.10 22.46
C ARG A 59 9.50 -19.59 22.60
N GLN A 60 10.51 -19.98 23.38
CA GLN A 60 10.80 -21.38 23.65
C GLN A 60 9.63 -22.04 24.40
N TRP A 61 9.10 -21.38 25.42
CA TRP A 61 7.90 -21.84 26.12
C TRP A 61 6.73 -22.07 25.15
N LEU A 62 6.46 -21.11 24.25
CA LEU A 62 5.37 -21.25 23.29
C LEU A 62 5.64 -22.39 22.28
N LEU A 63 6.88 -22.57 21.84
CA LEU A 63 7.28 -23.69 20.99
C LEU A 63 7.04 -25.03 21.67
N ASP A 64 7.40 -25.14 22.96
CA ASP A 64 7.20 -26.35 23.76
C ASP A 64 5.70 -26.63 23.94
N GLN A 65 4.90 -25.61 24.26
CA GLN A 65 3.45 -25.73 24.35
C GLN A 65 2.82 -26.17 23.02
N LEU A 66 3.30 -25.67 21.88
CA LEU A 66 2.78 -26.06 20.56
C LEU A 66 3.04 -27.56 20.26
N ASN A 67 4.15 -28.11 20.76
CA ASN A 67 4.59 -29.47 20.50
C ASN A 67 4.21 -30.49 21.59
N ASP A 68 3.75 -30.03 22.75
CA ASP A 68 3.21 -30.89 23.80
C ASP A 68 1.81 -31.41 23.40
N PRO A 69 1.55 -32.72 23.30
CA PRO A 69 0.24 -33.25 22.93
C PRO A 69 -0.87 -32.98 23.96
N THR A 70 -0.53 -32.59 25.20
CA THR A 70 -1.48 -32.40 26.30
C THR A 70 -2.04 -30.98 26.41
N THR A 71 -1.41 -30.01 25.76
CA THR A 71 -1.85 -28.62 25.77
C THR A 71 -2.94 -28.38 24.71
N ASP A 72 -3.75 -27.35 24.88
CA ASP A 72 -4.63 -26.85 23.82
C ASP A 72 -4.48 -25.33 23.73
N ILE A 73 -3.67 -24.87 22.78
CA ILE A 73 -3.40 -23.45 22.55
C ILE A 73 -3.90 -23.04 21.18
N SER A 74 -4.28 -21.77 21.03
CA SER A 74 -4.78 -21.19 19.78
C SER A 74 -3.89 -21.48 18.56
N CYS A 75 -2.56 -21.52 18.75
CA CYS A 75 -1.60 -21.81 17.69
C CYS A 75 -1.80 -23.19 17.05
N LYS A 76 -2.32 -24.19 17.76
CA LYS A 76 -2.59 -25.53 17.20
C LYS A 76 -3.69 -25.55 16.14
N HIS A 77 -4.52 -24.52 16.14
CA HIS A 77 -5.66 -24.35 15.22
C HIS A 77 -5.36 -23.35 14.11
N CYS A 78 -4.09 -22.99 13.90
CA CYS A 78 -3.66 -21.99 12.93
C CYS A 78 -2.99 -22.63 11.71
N ASP A 79 -3.49 -22.32 10.52
CA ASP A 79 -2.96 -22.82 9.24
C ASP A 79 -1.54 -22.32 8.91
N MET A 80 -0.99 -21.38 9.69
CA MET A 80 0.38 -20.90 9.54
C MET A 80 1.42 -21.83 10.20
N VAL A 81 0.99 -22.83 10.97
CA VAL A 81 1.88 -23.80 11.61
C VAL A 81 2.33 -24.85 10.59
N VAL A 82 3.63 -25.09 10.55
CA VAL A 82 4.27 -26.07 9.67
C VAL A 82 5.15 -27.01 10.49
N GLU A 83 5.40 -28.21 9.97
CA GLU A 83 6.41 -29.12 10.50
C GLU A 83 7.76 -28.85 9.85
N LYS A 84 8.80 -28.68 10.67
CA LYS A 84 10.18 -28.43 10.24
C LYS A 84 11.16 -29.05 11.23
N THR A 85 12.43 -29.18 10.85
CA THR A 85 13.45 -29.70 11.76
C THR A 85 13.81 -28.65 12.82
N ARG A 86 14.13 -29.08 14.04
CA ARG A 86 14.44 -28.18 15.15
C ARG A 86 15.61 -27.24 14.88
N GLN A 87 16.57 -27.65 14.05
CA GLN A 87 17.70 -26.82 13.61
C GLN A 87 17.32 -25.64 12.71
N GLU A 88 16.14 -25.66 12.08
CA GLU A 88 15.65 -24.57 11.21
C GLU A 88 14.99 -23.43 12.01
N ILE A 89 14.82 -23.61 13.32
CA ILE A 89 14.15 -22.66 14.20
C ILE A 89 15.17 -21.68 14.77
N ASP A 90 14.95 -20.40 14.51
CA ASP A 90 15.69 -19.31 15.15
C ASP A 90 14.73 -18.43 15.96
N LEU A 91 14.81 -18.54 17.29
CA LEU A 91 13.99 -17.78 18.23
C LEU A 91 14.61 -16.43 18.62
N THR A 92 15.81 -16.12 18.12
CA THR A 92 16.59 -14.95 18.56
C THR A 92 16.28 -13.69 17.78
N LYS A 93 15.60 -13.82 16.63
CA LYS A 93 15.43 -12.73 15.67
C LYS A 93 14.16 -11.93 15.84
N LEU A 94 14.16 -10.71 15.32
CA LEU A 94 12.99 -9.86 15.17
C LEU A 94 12.58 -9.83 13.69
N GLY A 95 11.39 -10.35 13.42
CA GLY A 95 10.82 -10.45 12.08
C GLY A 95 9.62 -9.54 11.94
N GLN A 96 8.42 -10.08 12.11
CA GLN A 96 7.20 -9.30 11.91
C GLN A 96 6.67 -8.71 13.22
N ILE A 97 6.62 -7.38 13.29
CA ILE A 97 6.23 -6.64 14.48
C ILE A 97 4.82 -6.09 14.29
N ASP A 98 4.00 -6.13 15.33
CA ASP A 98 2.69 -5.49 15.39
C ASP A 98 2.65 -4.56 16.60
N LEU A 99 2.67 -3.25 16.36
CA LEU A 99 2.87 -2.23 17.37
C LEU A 99 1.54 -1.47 17.59
N ALA A 100 0.80 -1.91 18.60
CA ALA A 100 -0.57 -1.49 18.92
C ALA A 100 -0.77 -1.13 20.41
N THR A 101 0.31 -0.83 21.13
CA THR A 101 0.35 -0.75 22.61
C THR A 101 -0.65 0.23 23.23
N THR A 102 -0.99 1.30 22.51
CA THR A 102 -2.05 2.23 22.91
C THR A 102 -3.20 2.21 21.92
N SER A 103 -4.43 2.33 22.43
CA SER A 103 -5.61 2.57 21.59
C SER A 103 -5.98 4.06 21.53
N ALA A 104 -5.23 4.97 22.16
CA ALA A 104 -5.53 6.40 22.20
C ALA A 104 -5.72 7.00 20.79
N CYS A 105 -6.88 7.60 20.55
CA CYS A 105 -7.27 8.11 19.24
C CYS A 105 -8.12 9.38 19.37
N ASN A 106 -7.96 10.28 18.41
CA ASN A 106 -8.71 11.55 18.29
C ASN A 106 -10.03 11.41 17.52
N LEU A 107 -10.38 10.21 17.04
CA LEU A 107 -11.66 9.87 16.41
C LEU A 107 -12.49 8.92 17.28
N ARG A 108 -13.79 8.79 17.00
CA ARG A 108 -14.70 7.81 17.63
C ARG A 108 -15.52 7.12 16.54
N CYS A 109 -14.82 6.30 15.75
CA CYS A 109 -15.43 5.64 14.60
C CYS A 109 -16.55 4.69 15.06
N ASN A 110 -17.75 4.80 14.49
CA ASN A 110 -18.91 4.00 14.91
C ASN A 110 -18.77 2.49 14.65
N TYR A 111 -17.83 2.07 13.82
CA TYR A 111 -17.47 0.68 13.55
C TYR A 111 -16.22 0.20 14.33
N CYS A 112 -15.59 1.06 15.14
CA CYS A 112 -14.37 0.71 15.87
C CYS A 112 -14.70 -0.03 17.18
N GLY A 113 -14.05 -1.18 17.40
CA GLY A 113 -14.19 -1.97 18.64
C GLY A 113 -13.92 -1.14 19.91
N PHE A 114 -12.85 -0.33 19.92
CA PHE A 114 -12.55 0.54 21.07
C PHE A 114 -13.61 1.61 21.33
N THR A 115 -14.33 2.06 20.28
CA THR A 115 -15.46 2.99 20.46
C THR A 115 -16.68 2.28 21.00
N ALA A 116 -17.02 1.11 20.45
CA ALA A 116 -18.16 0.30 20.91
C ALA A 116 -18.01 -0.12 22.38
N GLU A 117 -16.80 -0.50 22.80
CA GLU A 117 -16.49 -0.89 24.18
C GLU A 117 -16.16 0.31 25.09
N ASN A 118 -16.04 1.52 24.52
CA ASN A 118 -15.53 2.70 25.22
C ASN A 118 -14.19 2.44 25.95
N ASN A 119 -13.29 1.70 25.30
CA ASN A 119 -12.06 1.16 25.88
C ASN A 119 -10.80 1.75 25.21
N PHE A 120 -10.63 3.06 25.37
CA PHE A 120 -9.44 3.78 24.91
C PHE A 120 -8.41 3.89 26.03
N VAL A 121 -7.26 3.25 25.86
CA VAL A 121 -6.23 3.15 26.90
C VAL A 121 -4.87 3.67 26.41
N ALA A 122 -4.15 4.30 27.33
CA ALA A 122 -2.75 4.65 27.14
C ALA A 122 -1.89 3.36 27.15
N ALA A 123 -0.67 3.46 26.62
CA ALA A 123 0.31 2.41 26.77
C ALA A 123 0.60 2.16 28.26
N GLN A 124 0.66 0.88 28.66
CA GLN A 124 0.91 0.46 30.04
C GLN A 124 2.35 -0.02 30.28
N PHE A 125 3.14 -0.12 29.22
CA PHE A 125 4.54 -0.51 29.22
C PHE A 125 5.28 0.17 28.08
N ASP A 126 6.61 0.25 28.17
CA ASP A 126 7.48 0.86 27.17
C ASP A 126 7.90 -0.19 26.12
N ASP A 127 7.12 -0.31 25.05
CA ASP A 127 7.40 -1.18 23.92
C ASP A 127 8.67 -0.78 23.15
N LEU A 128 9.04 0.51 23.10
CA LEU A 128 10.27 0.97 22.47
C LEU A 128 11.51 0.51 23.25
N ALA A 129 11.47 0.53 24.58
CA ALA A 129 12.55 -0.02 25.40
C ALA A 129 12.77 -1.51 25.12
N ILE A 130 11.69 -2.29 24.93
CA ILE A 130 11.77 -3.72 24.61
C ILE A 130 12.33 -3.93 23.20
N LEU A 131 11.91 -3.10 22.23
CA LEU A 131 12.47 -3.15 20.87
C LEU A 131 13.98 -2.87 20.88
N LYS A 132 14.44 -1.88 21.66
CA LYS A 132 15.87 -1.51 21.80
C LYS A 132 16.76 -2.62 22.40
N GLU A 133 16.19 -3.72 22.89
CA GLU A 133 16.95 -4.90 23.32
C GLU A 133 17.40 -5.79 22.14
N PHE A 134 16.93 -5.51 20.92
CA PHE A 134 17.32 -6.22 19.70
C PHE A 134 18.27 -5.35 18.89
N ASP A 135 19.49 -5.83 18.64
CA ASP A 135 20.46 -5.14 17.81
C ASP A 135 20.14 -5.33 16.32
N LEU A 136 20.77 -4.53 15.43
CA LEU A 136 20.59 -4.64 13.97
C LEU A 136 20.80 -6.08 13.44
N GLU A 137 21.75 -6.82 14.00
CA GLU A 137 22.05 -8.22 13.65
C GLU A 137 20.96 -9.22 14.05
N ASP A 138 20.06 -8.82 14.95
CA ASP A 138 18.90 -9.61 15.36
C ASP A 138 17.71 -9.42 14.45
N VAL A 139 17.74 -8.44 13.55
CA VAL A 139 16.60 -8.13 12.69
C VAL A 139 16.66 -8.95 11.39
N GLN A 140 15.55 -9.59 11.04
CA GLN A 140 15.43 -10.31 9.78
C GLN A 140 15.45 -9.34 8.61
N TRP A 141 16.02 -9.76 7.48
CA TRP A 141 16.17 -8.91 6.30
C TRP A 141 14.83 -8.40 5.71
N ASP A 142 13.74 -9.14 5.95
CA ASP A 142 12.37 -8.85 5.54
C ASP A 142 11.49 -8.31 6.68
N SER A 143 12.10 -7.88 7.79
CA SER A 143 11.39 -7.35 8.94
C SER A 143 10.52 -6.14 8.59
N VAL A 144 9.29 -6.17 9.10
CA VAL A 144 8.30 -5.12 8.91
C VAL A 144 7.51 -4.93 10.19
N VAL A 145 7.23 -3.67 10.52
CA VAL A 145 6.31 -3.29 11.60
C VAL A 145 4.97 -2.82 11.03
N ASP A 146 3.89 -3.42 11.52
CA ASP A 146 2.56 -2.81 11.45
C ASP A 146 2.43 -1.82 12.62
N PHE A 147 2.59 -0.53 12.35
CA PHE A 147 2.45 0.50 13.36
C PHE A 147 1.00 0.98 13.38
N ASN A 148 0.24 0.55 14.39
CA ASN A 148 -1.21 0.71 14.47
C ASN A 148 -1.68 0.96 15.93
N GLY A 149 -2.84 0.43 16.32
CA GLY A 149 -3.48 0.67 17.62
C GLY A 149 -4.52 1.78 17.53
N GLY A 150 -4.29 2.88 18.25
CA GLY A 150 -5.09 4.09 18.17
C GLY A 150 -4.71 4.97 16.97
N GLU A 151 -4.23 6.19 17.26
CA GLU A 151 -3.63 7.07 16.26
C GLU A 151 -2.15 7.29 16.56
N PRO A 152 -1.22 6.61 15.85
CA PRO A 152 0.22 6.73 16.11
C PRO A 152 0.77 8.16 16.00
N VAL A 153 0.17 9.04 15.19
CA VAL A 153 0.58 10.46 15.10
C VAL A 153 0.28 11.27 16.38
N LEU A 154 -0.42 10.69 17.36
CA LEU A 154 -0.59 11.27 18.70
C LEU A 154 0.57 10.94 19.65
N LEU A 155 1.42 9.96 19.33
CA LEU A 155 2.56 9.62 20.17
C LEU A 155 3.56 10.77 20.21
N THR A 156 3.93 11.19 21.42
CA THR A 156 4.91 12.29 21.62
C THR A 156 6.31 11.90 21.21
N ASN A 157 6.64 10.60 21.26
CA ASN A 157 7.92 10.00 20.89
C ASN A 157 7.88 9.27 19.54
N LEU A 158 6.92 9.60 18.64
CA LEU A 158 6.80 8.96 17.32
C LEU A 158 8.14 8.96 16.54
N SER A 159 8.88 10.07 16.60
CA SER A 159 10.18 10.19 15.93
C SER A 159 11.19 9.14 16.43
N GLU A 160 11.22 8.82 17.72
CA GLU A 160 12.14 7.83 18.27
C GLU A 160 11.85 6.41 17.76
N TYR A 161 10.57 6.06 17.58
CA TYR A 161 10.22 4.78 16.93
C TYR A 161 10.69 4.76 15.48
N ILE A 162 10.45 5.85 14.73
CA ILE A 162 10.85 5.95 13.33
C ILE A 162 12.37 5.81 13.22
N ASP A 163 13.13 6.54 14.05
CA ASP A 163 14.60 6.48 14.09
C ASP A 163 15.08 5.05 14.40
N TYR A 164 14.50 4.40 15.42
CA TYR A 164 14.80 3.00 15.72
C TYR A 164 14.58 2.08 14.49
N PHE A 165 13.43 2.19 13.82
CA PHE A 165 13.14 1.36 12.64
C PHE A 165 14.07 1.66 11.45
N VAL A 166 14.47 2.93 11.26
CA VAL A 166 15.46 3.32 10.25
C VAL A 166 16.82 2.68 10.55
N GLU A 167 17.32 2.83 11.77
CA GLU A 167 18.61 2.30 12.22
C GLU A 167 18.67 0.78 12.08
N HIS A 168 17.55 0.10 12.35
CA HIS A 168 17.40 -1.35 12.31
C HIS A 168 16.97 -1.89 10.94
N ARG A 169 16.81 -1.01 9.93
CA ARG A 169 16.38 -1.36 8.56
C ARG A 169 15.02 -2.06 8.50
N ILE A 170 14.15 -1.77 9.46
CA ILE A 170 12.78 -2.30 9.55
C ILE A 170 11.87 -1.41 8.72
N ARG A 171 11.12 -1.99 7.80
CA ARG A 171 10.12 -1.26 7.01
C ARG A 171 8.86 -1.01 7.83
N ILE A 172 8.23 0.15 7.64
CA ILE A 172 7.03 0.52 8.39
C ILE A 172 5.80 0.45 7.48
N ARG A 173 4.78 -0.29 7.92
CA ARG A 173 3.40 -0.19 7.45
C ARG A 173 2.62 0.62 8.48
N PHE A 174 2.50 1.91 8.20
CA PHE A 174 1.98 2.91 9.13
C PHE A 174 0.48 3.09 8.94
N MET A 175 -0.30 2.77 9.96
CA MET A 175 -1.75 2.94 9.97
C MET A 175 -2.09 4.25 10.67
N THR A 176 -2.68 5.20 9.94
CA THR A 176 -3.09 6.51 10.49
C THR A 176 -4.46 6.90 9.98
N ASN A 177 -5.23 7.59 10.81
CA ASN A 177 -6.51 8.20 10.43
C ASN A 177 -6.35 9.47 9.58
N GLY A 178 -5.12 9.97 9.44
CA GLY A 178 -4.77 11.07 8.52
C GLY A 178 -5.26 12.45 8.95
N VAL A 179 -5.86 12.61 10.14
CA VAL A 179 -6.38 13.90 10.61
C VAL A 179 -5.24 14.87 10.93
N ARG A 180 -4.21 14.41 11.63
CA ARG A 180 -3.03 15.21 11.96
C ARG A 180 -1.94 14.95 10.94
N TYR A 181 -1.43 16.03 10.34
CA TYR A 181 -0.25 15.96 9.49
C TYR A 181 1.00 15.65 10.33
N SER A 182 1.87 14.78 9.82
CA SER A 182 3.16 14.47 10.40
C SER A 182 4.26 14.62 9.34
N GLN A 183 5.21 15.52 9.62
CA GLN A 183 6.39 15.68 8.78
C GLN A 183 7.25 14.42 8.78
N ALA A 184 7.39 13.73 9.92
CA ALA A 184 8.17 12.49 10.01
C ALA A 184 7.59 11.37 9.13
N VAL A 185 6.26 11.28 9.02
CA VAL A 185 5.59 10.31 8.12
C VAL A 185 5.82 10.69 6.65
N TYR A 186 5.73 11.99 6.33
CA TYR A 186 6.06 12.49 4.98
C TYR A 186 7.51 12.14 4.60
N ASP A 187 8.47 12.44 5.46
CA ASP A 187 9.90 12.18 5.21
C ASP A 187 10.16 10.68 5.10
N GLY A 188 9.48 9.88 5.93
CA GLY A 188 9.50 8.42 5.86
C GLY A 188 8.95 7.84 4.54
N LEU A 189 7.97 8.50 3.91
CA LEU A 189 7.51 8.14 2.57
C LEU A 189 8.55 8.51 1.50
N VAL A 190 9.17 9.67 1.62
CA VAL A 190 10.22 10.13 0.68
C VAL A 190 11.44 9.22 0.72
N ASN A 191 11.96 8.90 1.92
CA ASN A 191 13.12 8.02 2.06
C ASN A 191 12.80 6.51 1.93
N GLY A 192 11.51 6.16 1.94
CA GLY A 192 11.00 4.80 1.74
C GLY A 192 10.97 3.92 2.99
N THR A 193 11.37 4.41 4.17
CA THR A 193 11.21 3.66 5.42
C THR A 193 9.75 3.33 5.68
N MET A 194 8.84 4.26 5.37
CA MET A 194 7.41 4.00 5.31
C MET A 194 7.09 3.24 4.02
N GLN A 195 7.16 1.90 4.07
CA GLN A 195 6.77 1.05 2.95
C GLN A 195 5.33 1.34 2.53
N TRP A 196 4.44 1.46 3.52
CA TRP A 196 3.06 1.89 3.32
C TRP A 196 2.65 2.89 4.39
N VAL A 197 2.01 3.97 3.98
CA VAL A 197 1.10 4.74 4.84
C VAL A 197 -0.31 4.38 4.40
N CYS A 198 -1.14 3.93 5.33
CA CYS A 198 -2.51 3.52 5.05
C CYS A 198 -3.48 4.35 5.88
N THR A 199 -4.48 4.92 5.20
CA THR A 199 -5.54 5.68 5.86
C THR A 199 -6.91 5.20 5.44
N SER A 200 -7.71 4.83 6.44
CA SER A 200 -9.12 4.51 6.28
C SER A 200 -9.94 5.80 6.30
N VAL A 201 -10.36 6.26 5.12
CA VAL A 201 -11.24 7.44 4.98
C VAL A 201 -12.68 7.02 5.19
N ASP A 202 -13.08 5.89 4.58
CA ASP A 202 -14.36 5.20 4.76
C ASP A 202 -15.61 6.06 4.47
N ALA A 203 -15.48 7.16 3.74
CA ALA A 203 -16.57 8.03 3.34
C ALA A 203 -16.22 8.76 2.03
N GLY A 204 -17.22 9.09 1.23
CA GLY A 204 -17.09 9.98 0.08
C GLY A 204 -17.63 11.38 0.32
N THR A 205 -18.40 11.59 1.38
CA THR A 205 -18.96 12.90 1.73
C THR A 205 -18.53 13.39 3.12
N PRO A 206 -18.47 14.71 3.37
CA PRO A 206 -18.22 15.26 4.71
C PRO A 206 -19.25 14.81 5.74
N SER A 207 -20.53 14.70 5.36
CA SER A 207 -21.62 14.28 6.25
C SER A 207 -21.46 12.82 6.68
N THR A 208 -21.14 11.92 5.75
CA THR A 208 -20.88 10.51 6.08
C THR A 208 -19.62 10.39 6.92
N TYR A 209 -18.56 11.12 6.60
CA TYR A 209 -17.35 11.15 7.42
C TYR A 209 -17.66 11.61 8.85
N PHE A 210 -18.41 12.70 9.03
CA PHE A 210 -18.78 13.19 10.36
C PHE A 210 -19.61 12.15 11.12
N LYS A 211 -20.61 11.55 10.46
CA LYS A 211 -21.44 10.49 11.05
C LYS A 211 -20.62 9.30 11.50
N MET A 212 -19.69 8.84 10.67
CA MET A 212 -18.90 7.64 10.94
C MET A 212 -17.76 7.89 11.91
N LYS A 213 -17.02 9.00 11.78
CA LYS A 213 -15.77 9.29 12.53
C LYS A 213 -15.99 10.17 13.77
N ALA A 214 -17.20 10.74 13.90
CA ALA A 214 -17.63 11.66 14.96
C ALA A 214 -16.82 12.97 15.03
N ARG A 215 -16.17 13.38 13.94
CA ARG A 215 -15.37 14.62 13.85
C ARG A 215 -15.47 15.22 12.45
N ASP A 216 -15.54 16.54 12.39
CA ASP A 216 -15.58 17.29 11.12
C ASP A 216 -14.16 17.58 10.64
N ARG A 217 -13.57 16.59 9.96
CA ARG A 217 -12.16 16.59 9.54
C ARG A 217 -11.95 16.07 8.11
N PHE A 218 -13.03 15.85 7.35
CA PHE A 218 -12.97 15.24 6.03
C PHE A 218 -12.01 15.96 5.08
N SER A 219 -12.20 17.27 4.88
CA SER A 219 -11.34 18.08 4.00
C SER A 219 -9.88 18.08 4.44
N GLN A 220 -9.63 18.17 5.76
CA GLN A 220 -8.28 18.13 6.33
C GLN A 220 -7.59 16.79 6.06
N VAL A 221 -8.33 15.67 6.19
CA VAL A 221 -7.80 14.34 5.87
C VAL A 221 -7.43 14.25 4.39
N LEU A 222 -8.30 14.72 3.48
CA LEU A 222 -8.00 14.70 2.04
C LEU A 222 -6.76 15.54 1.69
N GLU A 223 -6.60 16.70 2.32
CA GLU A 223 -5.41 17.55 2.15
C GLU A 223 -4.13 16.84 2.61
N ASN A 224 -4.15 16.24 3.80
CA ASN A 224 -3.01 15.49 4.32
C ASN A 224 -2.67 14.28 3.43
N LEU A 225 -3.69 13.58 2.92
CA LEU A 225 -3.50 12.46 2.01
C LEU A 225 -2.91 12.90 0.67
N ALA A 226 -3.30 14.07 0.13
CA ALA A 226 -2.67 14.63 -1.06
C ALA A 226 -1.16 14.88 -0.83
N ARG A 227 -0.80 15.41 0.35
CA ARG A 227 0.61 15.62 0.73
C ARG A 227 1.38 14.31 0.85
N TYR A 228 0.79 13.27 1.46
CA TYR A 228 1.42 11.95 1.55
C TYR A 228 1.49 11.23 0.20
N ALA A 229 0.50 11.40 -0.68
CA ALA A 229 0.55 10.88 -2.04
C ALA A 229 1.71 11.50 -2.81
N HIS A 230 1.86 12.83 -2.72
CA HIS A 230 3.00 13.55 -3.28
C HIS A 230 4.33 13.04 -2.72
N ALA A 231 4.45 12.84 -1.41
CA ALA A 231 5.65 12.29 -0.77
C ALA A 231 6.03 10.92 -1.34
N GLY A 232 5.06 10.01 -1.46
CA GLY A 232 5.30 8.68 -2.03
C GLY A 232 5.69 8.73 -3.51
N GLN A 233 5.17 9.71 -4.27
CA GLN A 233 5.57 9.90 -5.68
C GLN A 233 7.01 10.41 -5.84
N GLN A 234 7.55 11.09 -4.82
CA GLN A 234 8.95 11.55 -4.77
C GLN A 234 9.91 10.45 -4.32
N GLY A 235 9.41 9.42 -3.63
CA GLY A 235 10.23 8.51 -2.83
C GLY A 235 9.99 7.03 -3.09
N GLY A 236 10.47 6.21 -2.13
CA GLY A 236 10.31 4.76 -2.16
C GLY A 236 9.06 4.24 -1.44
N GLY A 237 8.40 5.08 -0.64
CA GLY A 237 7.22 4.75 0.15
C GLY A 237 5.93 4.90 -0.65
N ARG A 238 4.83 4.30 -0.16
CA ARG A 238 3.55 4.28 -0.88
C ARG A 238 2.38 4.67 0.01
N LEU A 239 1.45 5.43 -0.55
CA LEU A 239 0.17 5.74 0.10
C LEU A 239 -0.92 4.76 -0.38
N ALA A 240 -1.58 4.10 0.57
CA ALA A 240 -2.84 3.40 0.37
C ALA A 240 -4.00 4.18 1.01
N ILE A 241 -5.07 4.39 0.26
CA ILE A 241 -6.33 4.91 0.81
C ILE A 241 -7.31 3.75 0.91
N LYS A 242 -7.82 3.52 2.11
CA LYS A 242 -8.68 2.40 2.45
C LYS A 242 -10.14 2.83 2.61
N TYR A 243 -11.04 1.94 2.21
CA TYR A 243 -12.48 2.05 2.38
C TYR A 243 -13.03 0.79 3.04
N ILE A 244 -13.57 0.94 4.24
CA ILE A 244 -14.30 -0.10 4.98
C ILE A 244 -15.80 0.08 4.69
N PHE A 245 -16.41 -0.85 3.98
CA PHE A 245 -17.85 -0.86 3.75
C PHE A 245 -18.61 -1.19 5.03
N THR A 246 -19.64 -0.38 5.31
CA THR A 246 -20.58 -0.47 6.42
C THR A 246 -21.98 -0.06 5.93
N ALA A 247 -23.03 -0.33 6.70
CA ALA A 247 -24.38 0.14 6.38
C ALA A 247 -24.48 1.66 6.16
N ASP A 248 -23.57 2.45 6.73
CA ASP A 248 -23.63 3.91 6.70
C ASP A 248 -23.01 4.56 5.46
N ASN A 249 -22.28 3.81 4.61
CA ASN A 249 -21.46 4.37 3.53
C ASN A 249 -21.58 3.61 2.20
N CYS A 250 -22.70 2.93 1.98
CA CYS A 250 -22.99 2.19 0.75
C CYS A 250 -23.67 3.03 -0.34
N GLY A 251 -24.03 4.28 -0.04
CA GLY A 251 -24.77 5.15 -0.96
C GLY A 251 -23.93 5.67 -2.13
N ASP A 252 -24.61 6.07 -3.20
CA ASP A 252 -23.97 6.55 -4.44
C ASP A 252 -23.10 7.80 -4.22
N ASP A 253 -23.53 8.70 -3.34
CA ASP A 253 -22.77 9.91 -3.01
C ASP A 253 -21.42 9.56 -2.35
N ASP A 254 -21.40 8.56 -1.47
CA ASP A 254 -20.17 8.09 -0.85
C ASP A 254 -19.29 7.34 -1.84
N ILE A 255 -19.88 6.49 -2.68
CA ILE A 255 -19.14 5.75 -3.69
C ILE A 255 -18.46 6.71 -4.69
N LEU A 256 -19.22 7.65 -5.24
CA LEU A 256 -18.73 8.63 -6.20
C LEU A 256 -17.79 9.64 -5.53
N GLY A 257 -18.15 10.17 -4.36
CA GLY A 257 -17.32 11.09 -3.60
C GLY A 257 -15.94 10.51 -3.27
N PHE A 258 -15.89 9.25 -2.84
CA PHE A 258 -14.63 8.57 -2.55
C PHE A 258 -13.80 8.30 -3.81
N LEU A 259 -14.45 7.91 -4.91
CA LEU A 259 -13.81 7.79 -6.23
C LEU A 259 -13.16 9.13 -6.64
N TYR A 260 -13.93 10.23 -6.61
CA TYR A 260 -13.43 11.57 -6.96
C TYR A 260 -12.25 11.99 -6.09
N ALA A 261 -12.34 11.78 -4.78
CA ALA A 261 -11.25 12.06 -3.85
C ALA A 261 -9.98 11.27 -4.21
N CYS A 262 -10.10 9.97 -4.49
CA CYS A 262 -8.97 9.13 -4.90
C CYS A 262 -8.40 9.56 -6.26
N LEU A 263 -9.23 9.95 -7.23
CA LEU A 263 -8.77 10.45 -8.53
C LEU A 263 -7.98 11.76 -8.40
N ALA A 264 -8.39 12.64 -7.46
CA ALA A 264 -7.69 13.88 -7.17
C ALA A 264 -6.37 13.64 -6.41
N ILE A 265 -6.38 12.80 -5.39
CA ILE A 265 -5.22 12.51 -4.54
C ILE A 265 -4.18 11.67 -5.27
N LYS A 266 -4.62 10.80 -6.20
CA LYS A 266 -3.77 9.82 -6.91
C LYS A 266 -2.93 8.97 -5.94
N PRO A 267 -3.55 8.22 -5.00
CA PRO A 267 -2.81 7.32 -4.12
C PRO A 267 -2.16 6.19 -4.93
N HIS A 268 -1.15 5.55 -4.35
CA HIS A 268 -0.48 4.41 -5.00
C HIS A 268 -1.38 3.19 -5.04
N GLN A 269 -2.31 3.07 -4.08
CA GLN A 269 -3.28 2.00 -4.04
C GLN A 269 -4.58 2.41 -3.35
N VAL A 270 -5.68 1.81 -3.79
CA VAL A 270 -6.98 1.88 -3.10
C VAL A 270 -7.26 0.51 -2.51
N TRP A 271 -7.54 0.44 -1.21
CA TRP A 271 -7.83 -0.81 -0.51
C TRP A 271 -9.30 -0.87 -0.12
N LEU A 272 -10.01 -1.88 -0.60
CA LEU A 272 -11.41 -2.08 -0.30
C LEU A 272 -11.57 -3.26 0.67
N THR A 273 -12.43 -3.09 1.67
CA THR A 273 -12.66 -4.12 2.69
C THR A 273 -14.01 -3.97 3.38
N PHE A 274 -14.36 -4.90 4.26
CA PHE A 274 -15.60 -4.87 5.04
C PHE A 274 -15.30 -4.62 6.51
N ASN A 275 -16.31 -4.16 7.25
CA ASN A 275 -16.20 -4.16 8.70
C ASN A 275 -16.22 -5.60 9.24
N PHE A 276 -15.11 -6.04 9.81
CA PHE A 276 -14.98 -7.40 10.34
C PHE A 276 -15.57 -7.57 11.74
N SER A 277 -15.90 -6.48 12.46
CA SER A 277 -16.44 -6.59 13.83
C SER A 277 -17.82 -7.24 13.88
N VAL A 278 -18.56 -7.23 12.77
CA VAL A 278 -19.90 -7.83 12.65
C VAL A 278 -19.87 -9.17 11.91
N PHE A 279 -18.67 -9.73 11.70
CA PHE A 279 -18.48 -10.95 10.92
C PHE A 279 -18.90 -12.23 11.64
N GLU A 280 -18.96 -12.22 12.97
CA GLU A 280 -19.34 -13.40 13.77
C GLU A 280 -20.86 -13.60 13.89
N GLY A 281 -21.68 -12.60 13.51
CA GLY A 281 -23.15 -12.67 13.55
C GLY A 281 -23.82 -13.03 12.22
N ASP A 282 -25.16 -13.05 12.24
CA ASP A 282 -26.05 -13.21 11.07
C ASP A 282 -26.22 -11.89 10.28
N TYR A 283 -25.18 -11.08 10.22
CA TYR A 283 -25.21 -9.79 9.52
C TYR A 283 -25.33 -10.01 8.00
N ASP A 284 -26.30 -9.35 7.38
CA ASP A 284 -26.49 -9.39 5.93
C ASP A 284 -25.64 -8.32 5.22
N TYR A 285 -24.53 -8.75 4.62
CA TYR A 285 -23.63 -7.90 3.85
C TYR A 285 -24.13 -7.56 2.42
N SER A 286 -25.38 -7.85 2.08
CA SER A 286 -25.86 -7.73 0.69
C SER A 286 -25.73 -6.31 0.13
N GLU A 287 -25.97 -5.28 0.93
CA GLU A 287 -25.83 -3.89 0.49
C GLU A 287 -24.35 -3.48 0.36
N GLU A 288 -23.51 -3.86 1.31
CA GLU A 288 -22.06 -3.63 1.26
C GLU A 288 -21.43 -4.33 0.05
N ILE A 289 -21.86 -5.56 -0.27
CA ILE A 289 -21.35 -6.31 -1.43
C ILE A 289 -21.72 -5.61 -2.73
N LYS A 290 -22.95 -5.09 -2.86
CA LYS A 290 -23.37 -4.30 -4.03
C LYS A 290 -22.57 -3.01 -4.15
N ALA A 291 -22.40 -2.28 -3.05
CA ALA A 291 -21.63 -1.04 -3.00
C ALA A 291 -20.15 -1.28 -3.34
N TYR A 292 -19.56 -2.35 -2.81
CA TYR A 292 -18.21 -2.81 -3.12
C TYR A 292 -18.06 -3.06 -4.61
N ALA A 293 -18.94 -3.89 -5.20
CA ALA A 293 -18.87 -4.25 -6.61
C ALA A 293 -18.97 -3.02 -7.51
N LYS A 294 -19.92 -2.11 -7.20
CA LYS A 294 -20.07 -0.85 -7.90
C LYS A 294 -18.81 0.01 -7.81
N MET A 295 -18.30 0.28 -6.60
CA MET A 295 -17.09 1.08 -6.40
C MET A 295 -15.88 0.47 -7.12
N PHE A 296 -15.69 -0.84 -7.02
CA PHE A 296 -14.63 -1.57 -7.70
C PHE A 296 -14.69 -1.41 -9.22
N GLY A 297 -15.88 -1.62 -9.81
CA GLY A 297 -16.11 -1.43 -11.24
C GLY A 297 -15.86 0.01 -11.69
N LEU A 298 -16.23 1.01 -10.88
CA LEU A 298 -15.95 2.42 -11.16
C LEU A 298 -14.44 2.70 -11.22
N PHE A 299 -13.67 2.25 -10.21
CA PHE A 299 -12.22 2.43 -10.22
C PHE A 299 -11.57 1.79 -11.46
N ARG A 300 -11.97 0.55 -11.82
CA ARG A 300 -11.42 -0.14 -13.00
C ARG A 300 -11.74 0.59 -14.30
N ARG A 301 -12.95 1.16 -14.43
CA ARG A 301 -13.31 2.04 -15.56
C ARG A 301 -12.43 3.29 -15.64
N HIS A 302 -11.84 3.73 -14.53
CA HIS A 302 -10.86 4.81 -14.47
C HIS A 302 -9.39 4.35 -14.47
N GLY A 303 -9.11 3.08 -14.78
CA GLY A 303 -7.76 2.53 -14.88
C GLY A 303 -7.05 2.34 -13.53
N ILE A 304 -7.80 2.35 -12.44
CA ILE A 304 -7.31 2.05 -11.09
C ILE A 304 -7.79 0.64 -10.74
N GLU A 305 -6.88 -0.23 -10.32
CA GLU A 305 -7.21 -1.57 -9.83
C GLU A 305 -7.19 -1.56 -8.30
N PRO A 306 -8.34 -1.53 -7.61
CA PRO A 306 -8.35 -1.57 -6.16
C PRO A 306 -7.91 -2.95 -5.65
N VAL A 307 -7.28 -2.99 -4.48
CA VAL A 307 -6.93 -4.24 -3.81
C VAL A 307 -8.07 -4.71 -2.93
N HIS A 308 -8.40 -5.99 -3.05
CA HIS A 308 -9.25 -6.71 -2.12
C HIS A 308 -8.50 -6.99 -0.82
N TYR A 309 -8.49 -6.05 0.12
CA TYR A 309 -7.76 -6.21 1.38
C TYR A 309 -8.23 -7.43 2.18
N SER A 310 -9.52 -7.78 2.08
CA SER A 310 -10.08 -8.97 2.73
C SER A 310 -9.46 -10.29 2.28
N VAL A 311 -8.87 -10.36 1.07
CA VAL A 311 -8.19 -11.57 0.58
C VAL A 311 -6.95 -11.85 1.42
N GLY A 312 -6.13 -10.82 1.66
CA GLY A 312 -4.91 -10.92 2.47
C GLY A 312 -5.13 -11.11 3.98
N HIS A 313 -6.39 -11.16 4.44
CA HIS A 313 -6.74 -11.27 5.85
C HIS A 313 -7.82 -12.33 6.07
N LEU A 314 -9.11 -11.97 6.02
CA LEU A 314 -10.21 -12.88 6.39
C LEU A 314 -10.35 -14.11 5.49
N ALA A 315 -10.18 -13.95 4.17
CA ALA A 315 -10.34 -15.08 3.26
C ALA A 315 -9.18 -16.08 3.35
N LEU A 316 -8.01 -15.65 3.83
CA LEU A 316 -6.90 -16.56 4.11
C LEU A 316 -7.19 -17.44 5.33
N ILE A 317 -7.93 -16.95 6.32
CA ILE A 317 -8.02 -17.59 7.65
C ILE A 317 -9.39 -18.14 8.02
N SER A 318 -10.44 -17.96 7.20
CA SER A 318 -11.78 -18.45 7.53
C SER A 318 -12.60 -18.87 6.31
N GLN A 319 -13.37 -19.97 6.42
CA GLN A 319 -14.29 -20.40 5.38
C GLN A 319 -15.42 -19.38 5.12
N LYS A 320 -15.96 -18.77 6.18
CA LYS A 320 -16.95 -17.70 6.06
C LYS A 320 -16.38 -16.51 5.28
N GLY A 321 -15.11 -16.14 5.53
CA GLY A 321 -14.39 -15.11 4.77
C GLY A 321 -14.24 -15.44 3.29
N LYS A 322 -13.89 -16.70 2.98
CA LYS A 322 -13.84 -17.21 1.59
C LYS A 322 -15.20 -17.11 0.89
N SER A 323 -16.27 -17.58 1.53
CA SER A 323 -17.63 -17.54 0.98
C SER A 323 -18.15 -16.11 0.76
N MET A 324 -17.91 -15.19 1.70
CA MET A 324 -18.24 -13.77 1.49
C MET A 324 -17.50 -13.22 0.27
N PHE A 325 -16.22 -13.55 0.12
CA PHE A 325 -15.43 -13.07 -1.01
C PHE A 325 -15.90 -13.63 -2.35
N GLU A 326 -16.35 -14.89 -2.41
CA GLU A 326 -16.97 -15.45 -3.62
C GLU A 326 -18.23 -14.66 -4.04
N ARG A 327 -19.07 -14.23 -3.09
CA ARG A 327 -20.23 -13.36 -3.35
C ARG A 327 -19.78 -12.00 -3.91
N VAL A 328 -18.70 -11.42 -3.39
CA VAL A 328 -18.12 -10.17 -3.91
C VAL A 328 -17.66 -10.33 -5.35
N LEU A 329 -16.93 -11.40 -5.66
CA LEU A 329 -16.50 -11.68 -7.03
C LEU A 329 -17.69 -11.90 -7.97
N GLY A 330 -18.75 -12.56 -7.51
CA GLY A 330 -20.01 -12.70 -8.24
C GLY A 330 -20.64 -11.35 -8.56
N ALA A 331 -20.79 -10.49 -7.54
CA ALA A 331 -21.37 -9.15 -7.70
C ALA A 331 -20.52 -8.25 -8.62
N ILE A 332 -19.19 -8.34 -8.58
CA ILE A 332 -18.30 -7.63 -9.51
C ILE A 332 -18.56 -8.06 -10.95
N LYS A 333 -18.61 -9.38 -11.21
CA LYS A 333 -18.91 -9.91 -12.56
C LYS A 333 -20.28 -9.47 -13.07
N GLU A 334 -21.25 -9.31 -12.17
CA GLU A 334 -22.58 -8.78 -12.52
C GLU A 334 -22.54 -7.28 -12.81
N ASP A 335 -21.80 -6.49 -12.02
CA ASP A 335 -21.65 -5.06 -12.25
C ASP A 335 -20.90 -4.76 -13.55
N GLU A 336 -19.89 -5.55 -13.90
CA GLU A 336 -19.14 -5.45 -15.15
C GLU A 336 -20.04 -5.63 -16.40
N LYS A 337 -21.14 -6.38 -16.28
CA LYS A 337 -22.12 -6.52 -17.38
C LYS A 337 -22.96 -5.27 -17.59
N LYS A 338 -23.02 -4.37 -16.61
CA LYS A 338 -23.80 -3.14 -16.71
C LYS A 338 -23.04 -2.17 -17.63
N ASN A 339 -23.60 -1.92 -18.82
CA ASN A 339 -23.21 -0.80 -19.68
C ASN A 339 -23.68 0.53 -19.08
N GLN A 340 -23.22 0.86 -17.86
CA GLN A 340 -23.43 2.18 -17.31
C GLN A 340 -22.39 3.12 -17.91
N ILE A 341 -22.88 3.96 -18.82
CA ILE A 341 -22.19 5.20 -19.19
C ILE A 341 -22.20 6.03 -17.91
N LEU A 342 -21.07 6.07 -17.22
CA LEU A 342 -20.86 7.10 -16.23
C LEU A 342 -20.96 8.45 -16.95
N PRO A 343 -21.46 9.51 -16.30
CA PRO A 343 -21.06 10.84 -16.70
C PRO A 343 -19.53 10.76 -16.78
N HIS A 344 -18.97 10.97 -17.96
CA HIS A 344 -17.55 11.08 -18.07
C HIS A 344 -17.15 12.13 -17.02
N LEU A 345 -16.43 11.71 -15.99
CA LEU A 345 -15.31 12.52 -15.58
C LEU A 345 -14.47 12.61 -16.83
N ALA A 346 -14.74 13.66 -17.61
CA ALA A 346 -13.66 14.33 -18.27
C ALA A 346 -12.51 14.35 -17.25
N ARG A 347 -11.33 13.87 -17.63
CA ARG A 347 -10.10 14.29 -16.99
C ARG A 347 -9.90 15.78 -17.28
N GLU A 348 -10.86 16.59 -16.88
CA GLU A 348 -10.86 18.03 -16.87
C GLU A 348 -10.82 18.41 -15.40
N VAL A 349 -9.63 18.30 -14.84
CA VAL A 349 -9.22 19.33 -13.89
C VAL A 349 -9.15 20.61 -14.73
N VAL A 350 -10.23 21.38 -14.71
CA VAL A 350 -10.26 22.76 -15.16
C VAL A 350 -9.41 23.56 -14.18
N VAL A 351 -8.11 23.67 -14.47
CA VAL A 351 -7.39 24.91 -14.21
C VAL A 351 -7.47 25.69 -15.52
N ASP A 352 -8.25 26.77 -15.55
CA ASP A 352 -8.44 27.64 -16.71
C ASP A 352 -8.96 26.98 -18.01
N GLY A 353 -9.95 26.07 -17.90
CA GLY A 353 -10.86 25.78 -19.01
C GLY A 353 -10.27 25.05 -20.23
N LYS A 354 -9.39 24.05 -20.05
CA LYS A 354 -8.81 23.32 -21.18
C LYS A 354 -8.91 21.79 -21.07
N VAL A 355 -9.71 21.23 -21.98
CA VAL A 355 -9.54 19.92 -22.66
C VAL A 355 -8.06 19.71 -23.01
N LEU A 356 -7.60 18.46 -23.11
CA LEU A 356 -6.29 18.08 -23.71
C LEU A 356 -5.88 19.11 -24.76
N PRO A 357 -4.68 19.70 -24.69
CA PRO A 357 -4.30 20.74 -25.62
C PRO A 357 -4.47 20.23 -27.05
N PRO A 358 -5.15 20.97 -27.95
CA PRO A 358 -5.09 20.68 -29.37
C PRO A 358 -3.61 20.56 -29.77
N GLY A 359 -3.20 19.41 -30.31
CA GLY A 359 -1.84 19.20 -30.82
C GLY A 359 -0.99 18.11 -30.16
N ILE A 360 -1.50 17.28 -29.23
CA ILE A 360 -0.76 16.08 -28.80
C ILE A 360 -0.55 15.15 -30.01
N LYS A 361 0.71 14.77 -30.21
CA LYS A 361 1.14 13.89 -31.30
C LYS A 361 0.94 12.44 -30.90
N ILE A 362 0.28 11.68 -31.77
CA ILE A 362 -0.03 10.28 -31.52
C ILE A 362 0.77 9.39 -32.48
N LEU A 363 1.51 8.43 -31.93
CA LEU A 363 2.20 7.39 -32.68
C LEU A 363 1.39 6.10 -32.65
N ASN A 364 1.02 5.60 -33.83
CA ASN A 364 0.63 4.20 -33.99
C ASN A 364 1.89 3.41 -34.41
N PRO A 365 2.26 2.32 -33.70
CA PRO A 365 3.51 1.58 -33.94
C PRO A 365 3.70 1.08 -35.38
N ASP A 366 2.61 0.86 -36.11
CA ASP A 366 2.64 0.34 -37.48
C ASP A 366 2.82 1.44 -38.54
N GLN A 367 2.99 2.70 -38.13
CA GLN A 367 3.05 3.85 -39.03
C GLN A 367 4.45 4.47 -39.11
N ARG A 368 4.83 4.91 -40.33
CA ARG A 368 6.08 5.66 -40.60
C ARG A 368 6.02 7.14 -40.14
N GLY A 369 5.21 7.45 -39.14
CA GLY A 369 4.93 8.83 -38.74
C GLY A 369 4.00 8.90 -37.54
N PHE A 370 3.68 10.13 -37.12
CA PHE A 370 2.69 10.41 -36.09
C PHE A 370 1.55 11.27 -36.64
N SER A 371 0.38 11.23 -36.01
CA SER A 371 -0.74 12.11 -36.34
C SER A 371 -0.71 13.36 -35.47
N ARG A 372 -0.94 14.53 -36.08
CA ARG A 372 -1.16 15.82 -35.39
C ARG A 372 -2.42 16.46 -35.96
N ASN A 373 -3.42 16.71 -35.11
CA ASN A 373 -4.69 17.34 -35.52
C ASN A 373 -5.32 16.68 -36.77
N GLY A 374 -5.25 15.35 -36.87
CA GLY A 374 -5.78 14.58 -38.00
C GLY A 374 -4.88 14.53 -39.25
N SER A 375 -3.77 15.26 -39.28
CA SER A 375 -2.79 15.23 -40.37
C SER A 375 -1.62 14.31 -40.04
N LYS A 376 -1.26 13.42 -40.98
CA LYS A 376 -0.11 12.51 -40.84
C LYS A 376 1.20 13.29 -41.07
N VAL A 377 2.12 13.22 -40.11
CA VAL A 377 3.48 13.76 -40.19
C VAL A 377 4.44 12.57 -40.30
N GLU A 378 5.12 12.44 -41.42
CA GLU A 378 6.09 11.35 -41.62
C GLU A 378 7.41 11.66 -40.94
N PHE A 379 8.02 10.62 -40.36
CA PHE A 379 9.39 10.72 -39.87
C PHE A 379 10.31 10.91 -41.07
N ASN A 380 10.81 12.12 -41.25
CA ASN A 380 11.73 12.42 -42.35
C ASN A 380 13.08 11.73 -42.14
N GLY A 381 13.88 11.65 -43.21
CA GLY A 381 15.24 11.09 -43.20
C GLY A 381 16.23 11.83 -42.28
N SER A 382 15.82 12.92 -41.62
CA SER A 382 16.65 13.69 -40.69
C SER A 382 16.30 13.48 -39.20
N THR A 383 15.21 12.76 -38.86
CA THR A 383 14.93 12.40 -37.45
C THR A 383 15.86 11.25 -37.06
N ASN A 384 16.92 11.52 -36.31
CA ASN A 384 18.02 10.56 -36.08
C ASN A 384 18.24 10.21 -34.60
N ARG A 385 17.63 10.95 -33.66
CA ARG A 385 17.86 10.79 -32.21
C ARG A 385 16.56 10.71 -31.44
N ILE A 386 16.06 9.49 -31.23
CA ILE A 386 14.81 9.19 -30.51
C ILE A 386 15.11 8.69 -29.10
N LEU A 387 14.41 9.23 -28.11
CA LEU A 387 14.39 8.73 -26.74
C LEU A 387 13.04 8.08 -26.40
N LEU A 388 13.06 7.04 -25.57
CA LEU A 388 11.85 6.32 -25.14
C LEU A 388 11.56 6.54 -23.64
N ALA A 389 10.30 6.80 -23.28
CA ALA A 389 9.90 7.13 -21.91
C ALA A 389 8.67 6.31 -21.44
N PRO A 390 8.70 5.65 -20.27
CA PRO A 390 9.86 5.22 -19.48
C PRO A 390 10.37 3.85 -19.98
N PRO A 391 11.51 3.33 -19.49
CA PRO A 391 11.93 1.94 -19.67
C PRO A 391 10.92 0.93 -19.11
N CYS A 392 10.01 0.45 -19.94
CA CYS A 392 8.96 -0.51 -19.58
C CYS A 392 8.67 -1.45 -20.76
N PRO A 393 7.87 -2.53 -20.59
CA PRO A 393 7.63 -3.49 -21.67
C PRO A 393 7.15 -2.86 -22.99
N GLN A 394 6.29 -1.84 -22.93
CA GLN A 394 5.77 -1.13 -24.11
C GLN A 394 6.87 -0.38 -24.87
N SER A 395 7.68 0.42 -24.18
CA SER A 395 8.79 1.13 -24.82
C SER A 395 9.89 0.18 -25.29
N ILE A 396 10.19 -0.88 -24.54
CA ILE A 396 11.16 -1.90 -24.94
C ILE A 396 10.74 -2.60 -26.23
N ALA A 397 9.44 -2.81 -26.45
CA ALA A 397 8.92 -3.39 -27.69
C ALA A 397 9.26 -2.52 -28.91
N LEU A 398 9.32 -1.19 -28.77
CA LEU A 398 9.68 -0.28 -29.86
C LEU A 398 11.13 -0.44 -30.35
N ILE A 399 12.02 -1.00 -29.53
CA ILE A 399 13.40 -1.34 -29.97
C ILE A 399 13.37 -2.37 -31.10
N LYS A 400 12.34 -3.22 -31.15
CA LYS A 400 12.20 -4.24 -32.19
C LYS A 400 11.54 -3.71 -33.46
N SER A 401 11.11 -2.45 -33.47
CA SER A 401 10.51 -1.83 -34.66
C SER A 401 11.55 -1.72 -35.77
N GLU A 402 11.24 -2.28 -36.95
CA GLU A 402 12.08 -2.15 -38.15
C GLU A 402 12.34 -0.68 -38.53
N PHE A 403 11.43 0.22 -38.13
CA PHE A 403 11.49 1.63 -38.48
C PHE A 403 12.19 2.50 -37.41
N LEU A 404 11.91 2.26 -36.13
CA LEU A 404 12.40 3.13 -35.04
C LEU A 404 13.74 2.66 -34.46
N SER A 405 14.04 1.36 -34.53
CA SER A 405 15.18 0.72 -33.87
C SER A 405 16.52 1.41 -34.11
N GLN A 406 16.80 1.79 -35.36
CA GLN A 406 18.08 2.40 -35.75
C GLN A 406 18.24 3.86 -35.30
N LYS A 407 17.15 4.49 -34.83
CA LYS A 407 17.10 5.92 -34.45
C LYS A 407 17.01 6.10 -32.93
N ILE A 408 16.76 5.02 -32.17
CA ILE A 408 16.66 5.07 -30.72
C ILE A 408 18.05 5.16 -30.11
N ILE A 409 18.30 6.22 -29.35
CA ILE A 409 19.60 6.48 -28.70
C ILE A 409 19.61 6.13 -27.20
N GLY A 410 18.44 5.89 -26.61
CA GLY A 410 18.32 5.57 -25.19
C GLY A 410 16.89 5.63 -24.64
N PHE A 411 16.80 5.35 -23.35
CA PHE A 411 15.60 5.54 -22.55
C PHE A 411 15.73 6.76 -21.65
N ILE A 412 14.61 7.27 -21.16
CA ILE A 412 14.56 8.28 -20.13
C ILE A 412 13.62 7.86 -19.01
N ASP A 413 14.02 8.07 -17.76
CA ASP A 413 13.18 7.83 -16.59
C ASP A 413 13.41 8.94 -15.55
N ARG A 414 12.41 9.13 -14.67
CA ARG A 414 12.51 10.02 -13.52
C ARG A 414 13.08 9.33 -12.29
N ASP A 415 13.01 8.01 -12.22
CA ASP A 415 13.55 7.23 -11.10
C ASP A 415 15.09 7.32 -11.08
N PRO A 416 15.70 7.95 -10.06
CA PRO A 416 17.15 8.07 -9.98
C PRO A 416 17.86 6.72 -9.84
N MET A 417 17.15 5.66 -9.39
CA MET A 417 17.71 4.33 -9.20
C MET A 417 17.95 3.56 -10.51
N VAL A 418 17.32 3.98 -11.61
CA VAL A 418 17.53 3.38 -12.94
C VAL A 418 18.48 4.20 -13.82
N LYS A 419 18.82 5.42 -13.39
CA LYS A 419 19.78 6.29 -14.09
C LYS A 419 21.13 5.59 -14.29
N GLY A 420 21.67 5.66 -15.50
CA GLY A 420 22.97 5.07 -15.86
C GLY A 420 22.94 3.56 -16.11
N LYS A 421 21.83 2.86 -15.85
CA LYS A 421 21.66 1.47 -16.26
C LYS A 421 21.46 1.37 -17.78
N ARG A 422 21.56 0.15 -18.30
CA ARG A 422 21.38 -0.15 -19.73
C ARG A 422 20.31 -1.21 -19.95
N ILE A 423 19.50 -1.04 -20.99
CA ILE A 423 18.51 -2.01 -21.47
C ILE A 423 18.83 -2.31 -22.94
N ASN A 424 19.07 -3.57 -23.28
CA ASN A 424 19.47 -3.99 -24.63
C ASN A 424 20.66 -3.17 -25.20
N GLY A 425 21.61 -2.82 -24.33
CA GLY A 425 22.78 -1.99 -24.69
C GLY A 425 22.51 -0.48 -24.78
N LEU A 426 21.25 -0.04 -24.70
CA LEU A 426 20.87 1.38 -24.70
C LEU A 426 20.88 1.95 -23.28
N PRO A 427 21.47 3.14 -23.05
CA PRO A 427 21.51 3.78 -21.74
C PRO A 427 20.15 4.34 -21.30
N ILE A 428 19.96 4.48 -19.98
CA ILE A 428 18.83 5.19 -19.36
C ILE A 428 19.34 6.53 -18.81
N PHE A 429 18.76 7.62 -19.29
CA PHE A 429 19.07 8.98 -18.87
C PHE A 429 17.98 9.54 -17.95
N SER A 430 18.34 10.55 -17.17
CA SER A 430 17.36 11.41 -16.49
C SER A 430 16.70 12.38 -17.48
N TYR A 431 15.56 12.97 -17.08
CA TYR A 431 14.88 13.97 -17.90
C TYR A 431 15.75 15.20 -18.19
N GLY A 432 16.61 15.61 -17.24
CA GLY A 432 17.56 16.71 -17.47
C GLY A 432 18.62 16.40 -18.52
N GLU A 433 19.26 15.23 -18.43
CA GLU A 433 20.26 14.76 -19.42
C GLU A 433 19.63 14.59 -20.81
N ALA A 434 18.34 14.22 -20.86
CA ALA A 434 17.60 14.07 -22.11
C ALA A 434 17.51 15.38 -22.92
N VAL A 435 17.42 16.53 -22.23
CA VAL A 435 17.41 17.86 -22.86
C VAL A 435 18.78 18.17 -23.47
N GLU A 436 19.87 17.87 -22.75
CA GLU A 436 21.25 18.12 -23.19
C GLU A 436 21.65 17.24 -24.38
N LEU A 437 21.08 16.04 -24.47
CA LEU A 437 21.35 15.09 -25.56
C LEU A 437 20.83 15.54 -26.93
N GLY A 438 20.04 16.62 -26.99
CA GLY A 438 19.49 17.14 -28.23
C GLY A 438 18.65 16.10 -28.96
N ALA A 439 17.77 15.39 -28.25
CA ALA A 439 16.85 14.45 -28.88
C ALA A 439 15.91 15.18 -29.84
N ASP A 440 15.73 14.61 -31.03
CA ASP A 440 14.79 15.10 -32.04
C ASP A 440 13.35 14.77 -31.64
N LEU A 441 13.18 13.66 -30.92
CA LEU A 441 11.89 13.11 -30.55
C LEU A 441 11.98 12.31 -29.25
N VAL A 442 10.93 12.42 -28.43
CA VAL A 442 10.69 11.60 -27.26
C VAL A 442 9.37 10.87 -27.45
N ILE A 443 9.40 9.54 -27.42
CA ILE A 443 8.21 8.70 -27.51
C ILE A 443 7.83 8.23 -26.11
N VAL A 444 6.66 8.67 -25.65
CA VAL A 444 6.02 8.22 -24.42
C VAL A 444 5.29 6.90 -24.71
N ALA A 445 5.95 5.80 -24.39
CA ALA A 445 5.50 4.44 -24.64
C ALA A 445 5.33 3.72 -23.30
N SER A 446 4.20 4.00 -22.64
CA SER A 446 3.90 3.55 -21.27
C SER A 446 2.47 3.02 -21.16
N PRO A 447 2.09 2.36 -20.06
CA PRO A 447 0.70 2.02 -19.79
C PRO A 447 -0.22 3.28 -19.82
N PRO A 448 -1.46 3.19 -20.36
CA PRO A 448 -2.34 4.34 -20.59
C PRO A 448 -2.51 5.27 -19.39
N GLN A 449 -2.55 4.72 -18.17
CA GLN A 449 -2.72 5.47 -16.94
C GLN A 449 -1.57 6.44 -16.62
N HIS A 450 -0.36 6.21 -17.16
CA HIS A 450 0.83 7.03 -16.89
C HIS A 450 1.20 7.99 -18.04
N ARG A 451 0.65 7.77 -19.26
CA ARG A 451 1.03 8.53 -20.48
C ARG A 451 0.90 10.05 -20.32
N ALA A 452 -0.22 10.52 -19.77
CA ALA A 452 -0.49 11.95 -19.62
C ALA A 452 0.47 12.61 -18.63
N ASP A 453 0.67 12.00 -17.46
CA ASP A 453 1.56 12.54 -16.42
C ASP A 453 3.01 12.61 -16.93
N ILE A 454 3.48 11.57 -17.64
CA ILE A 454 4.81 11.55 -18.27
C ILE A 454 4.91 12.63 -19.36
N TYR A 455 3.89 12.76 -20.22
CA TYR A 455 3.86 13.76 -21.29
C TYR A 455 3.97 15.19 -20.74
N HIS A 456 3.21 15.51 -19.70
CA HIS A 456 3.23 16.85 -19.10
C HIS A 456 4.59 17.17 -18.48
N GLN A 457 5.15 16.25 -17.69
CA GLN A 457 6.46 16.44 -17.07
C GLN A 457 7.57 16.61 -18.11
N LEU A 458 7.55 15.82 -19.18
CA LEU A 458 8.49 15.98 -20.28
C LEU A 458 8.29 17.29 -21.02
N SER A 459 7.04 17.73 -21.23
CA SER A 459 6.75 18.98 -21.94
C SER A 459 7.27 20.19 -21.19
N GLU A 460 7.14 20.19 -19.86
CA GLU A 460 7.73 21.20 -18.97
C GLU A 460 9.26 21.18 -19.03
N GLN A 461 9.86 19.99 -18.99
CA GLN A 461 11.31 19.85 -18.98
C GLN A 461 11.98 20.26 -20.30
N PHE A 462 11.42 19.82 -21.44
CA PHE A 462 11.99 20.07 -22.76
C PHE A 462 11.69 21.48 -23.28
N GLY A 463 10.68 22.17 -22.73
CA GLY A 463 10.22 23.48 -23.19
C GLY A 463 9.64 23.49 -24.61
N ASP A 464 9.54 22.32 -25.25
CA ASP A 464 9.08 22.14 -26.62
C ASP A 464 8.25 20.85 -26.74
N ALA A 465 6.93 21.00 -26.58
CA ALA A 465 5.98 19.91 -26.69
C ALA A 465 5.94 19.29 -28.10
N ASP A 466 6.47 19.97 -29.13
CA ASP A 466 6.53 19.41 -30.48
C ASP A 466 7.53 18.24 -30.57
N LYS A 467 8.42 18.07 -29.59
CA LYS A 467 9.35 16.93 -29.57
C LYS A 467 8.76 15.69 -28.91
N ILE A 468 7.55 15.75 -28.35
CA ILE A 468 7.01 14.66 -27.54
C ILE A 468 5.81 14.04 -28.24
N VAL A 469 5.86 12.73 -28.41
CA VAL A 469 4.81 11.92 -29.05
C VAL A 469 4.38 10.84 -28.09
N VAL A 470 3.08 10.58 -28.01
CA VAL A 470 2.53 9.52 -27.16
C VAL A 470 2.19 8.31 -28.04
N GLN A 471 2.72 7.15 -27.69
CA GLN A 471 2.29 5.89 -28.30
C GLN A 471 0.89 5.54 -27.79
N VAL A 472 -0.01 5.27 -28.72
CA VAL A 472 -1.32 4.68 -28.43
C VAL A 472 -1.33 3.22 -28.87
N ASP A 473 -2.25 2.46 -28.29
CA ASP A 473 -2.39 1.03 -28.52
C ASP A 473 -2.91 0.69 -29.92
#